data_AF-A0A1L9P566-F1
#
_entry.id   AF-A0A1L9P566-F1
#
_cell.length_a   1.000
_cell.length_b   1.000
_cell.length_c   1.000
_cell.angle_alpha   90.00
_cell.angle_beta   90.00
_cell.angle_gamma   90.00
#
_symmetry.space_group_name_H-M   'P 1'
#
loop_
_entity.id
_entity.type
_entity.pdbx_description
1 polymer ?
#
loop_
_entity_poly.entity_id
_entity_poly.type
_entity_poly.pdbx_seq_one_letter_code
_entity_poly.pdbx_strand_id
1 'polypeptide(L)'
;MTKGSRYIREWNDDANPSSQLGDDTRKLLAEYAKLEAKSGVMEKHVIQIAKEAFGIESFPCFQKFTFLQFYLCRSPKYQLILEEIKAGNLFLDLGCGLGQEIRRLVYDGAPSENLIALELQQGFVDLGYKLFQDREHLKSNFLVQSFFEDTPEIMGLAGKVRVINSGMFMHLWDWDAQVKAAKRMIKLLTAEKGAIIAGLHFGCPSPGMWKAVKDSPMFIHNQYSLKGLWDQCAHETGTSWDFQCVVEKSEDWQDLDPEALNLRWTAVRL
;
A
#
# COMPACT_ATOMS: atom_id res chain seq x y z
N MET A 1 7.11 -15.42 -1.89
CA MET A 1 6.04 -15.09 -0.94
C MET A 1 6.66 -14.83 0.41
N THR A 2 6.71 -13.57 0.83
CA THR A 2 7.09 -13.17 2.18
C THR A 2 5.88 -13.41 3.07
N LYS A 3 5.89 -14.53 3.79
CA LYS A 3 4.93 -14.79 4.88
C LYS A 3 5.03 -13.62 5.86
N GLY A 4 3.90 -13.20 6.43
CA GLY A 4 3.88 -12.14 7.45
C GLY A 4 4.98 -12.36 8.48
N SER A 5 5.69 -11.30 8.82
CA SER A 5 6.80 -11.34 9.77
C SER A 5 6.31 -12.05 11.05
N ARG A 6 6.90 -13.20 11.40
CA ARG A 6 6.46 -14.11 12.49
C ARG A 6 6.65 -13.53 13.92
N TYR A 7 6.59 -12.21 14.09
CA TYR A 7 6.87 -11.50 15.34
C TYR A 7 5.71 -11.56 16.31
N ILE A 8 4.48 -11.56 15.79
CA ILE A 8 3.30 -11.62 16.62
C ILE A 8 2.47 -12.83 16.22
N ARG A 9 2.28 -13.73 17.17
CA ARG A 9 1.69 -15.06 16.94
C ARG A 9 0.24 -15.17 17.42
N GLU A 10 -0.19 -14.23 18.27
CA GLU A 10 -1.48 -14.29 18.94
C GLU A 10 -2.14 -12.92 18.87
N TRP A 11 -3.45 -12.92 18.64
CA TRP A 11 -4.27 -11.73 18.65
C TRP A 11 -4.32 -11.11 20.06
N ASN A 12 -4.26 -9.79 20.15
CA ASN A 12 -4.45 -9.08 21.41
C ASN A 12 -5.95 -8.86 21.66
N ASP A 13 -6.54 -9.57 22.62
CA ASP A 13 -7.97 -9.40 22.92
C ASP A 13 -8.31 -8.03 23.56
N ASP A 14 -7.31 -7.30 24.09
CA ASP A 14 -7.43 -5.92 24.56
C ASP A 14 -7.17 -4.88 23.44
N ALA A 15 -7.15 -5.31 22.17
CA ALA A 15 -6.91 -4.44 21.03
C ALA A 15 -7.93 -3.29 20.95
N ASN A 16 -7.42 -2.07 20.89
CA ASN A 16 -8.22 -0.86 20.82
C ASN A 16 -7.81 -0.01 19.61
N PRO A 17 -8.68 0.19 18.61
CA PRO A 17 -8.36 0.94 17.40
C PRO A 17 -8.44 2.46 17.60
N SER A 18 -8.76 2.96 18.80
CA SER A 18 -9.11 4.39 19.01
C SER A 18 -8.02 5.37 18.56
N SER A 19 -6.74 5.06 18.78
CA SER A 19 -5.63 5.92 18.35
C SER A 19 -5.42 5.92 16.83
N GLN A 20 -5.82 4.86 16.13
CA GLN A 20 -5.69 4.73 14.68
C GLN A 20 -6.97 5.14 13.93
N LEU A 21 -8.11 5.16 14.61
CA LEU A 21 -9.35 5.77 14.13
C LEU A 21 -9.30 7.30 14.34
N GLY A 22 -8.40 7.95 13.62
CA GLY A 22 -8.38 9.41 13.52
C GLY A 22 -9.62 9.95 12.79
N ASP A 23 -9.80 11.27 12.82
CA ASP A 23 -10.99 11.94 12.28
C ASP A 23 -11.27 11.58 10.82
N ASP A 24 -10.22 11.54 9.97
CA ASP A 24 -10.34 11.18 8.56
C ASP A 24 -10.85 9.74 8.35
N THR A 25 -10.34 8.78 9.11
CA THR A 25 -10.75 7.37 9.04
C THR A 25 -12.18 7.20 9.52
N ARG A 26 -12.54 7.85 10.64
CA ARG A 26 -13.92 7.84 11.15
C ARG A 26 -14.88 8.45 10.14
N LYS A 27 -14.51 9.58 9.55
CA LYS A 27 -15.30 10.26 8.54
C LYS A 27 -15.51 9.39 7.31
N LEU A 28 -14.45 8.78 6.77
CA LEU A 28 -14.58 7.87 5.63
C LEU A 28 -15.47 6.67 5.97
N LEU A 29 -15.23 5.99 7.09
CA LEU A 29 -16.05 4.83 7.49
C LEU A 29 -17.52 5.21 7.71
N ALA A 30 -17.80 6.39 8.27
CA ALA A 30 -19.16 6.87 8.47
C ALA A 30 -19.85 7.26 7.15
N GLU A 31 -19.17 8.04 6.30
CA GLU A 31 -19.76 8.60 5.09
C GLU A 31 -19.77 7.61 3.92
N TYR A 32 -18.71 6.84 3.75
CA TYR A 32 -18.56 5.86 2.67
C TYR A 32 -19.20 4.53 3.04
N ALA A 33 -18.76 3.92 4.14
CA ALA A 33 -19.20 2.58 4.55
C ALA A 33 -20.53 2.58 5.32
N LYS A 34 -21.13 3.76 5.55
CA LYS A 34 -22.39 3.94 6.30
C LYS A 34 -22.36 3.30 7.69
N LEU A 35 -21.19 3.20 8.29
CA LEU A 35 -21.03 2.72 9.65
C LEU A 35 -21.46 3.83 10.62
N GLU A 36 -22.46 3.56 11.44
CA GLU A 36 -22.94 4.54 12.40
C GLU A 36 -21.79 5.00 13.32
N ALA A 37 -21.62 6.31 13.43
CA ALA A 37 -20.67 6.93 14.37
C ALA A 37 -21.13 6.82 15.84
N LYS A 38 -22.28 6.18 16.10
CA LYS A 38 -22.81 5.99 17.46
C LYS A 38 -22.03 4.88 18.19
N SER A 39 -21.92 5.08 19.52
CA SER A 39 -20.98 4.42 20.44
C SER A 39 -20.60 2.97 20.10
N GLY A 40 -19.33 2.77 19.70
CA GLY A 40 -18.64 1.48 19.71
C GLY A 40 -18.95 0.53 18.56
N VAL A 41 -19.92 0.83 17.68
CA VAL A 41 -20.27 -0.06 16.56
C VAL A 41 -19.13 -0.11 15.54
N MET A 42 -18.61 1.07 15.16
CA MET A 42 -17.47 1.19 14.24
C MET A 42 -16.23 0.49 14.81
N GLU A 43 -15.90 0.72 16.08
CA GLU A 43 -14.75 0.08 16.75
C GLU A 43 -14.89 -1.44 16.76
N LYS A 44 -16.06 -1.97 17.15
CA LYS A 44 -16.32 -3.42 17.17
C LYS A 44 -16.21 -4.04 15.79
N HIS A 45 -16.76 -3.37 14.77
CA HIS A 45 -16.64 -3.81 13.38
C HIS A 45 -15.19 -3.86 12.92
N VAL A 46 -14.42 -2.80 13.18
CA VAL A 46 -12.99 -2.72 12.86
C VAL A 46 -12.18 -3.81 13.58
N ILE A 47 -12.42 -4.03 14.89
CA ILE A 47 -11.77 -5.08 15.68
C ILE A 47 -12.07 -6.46 15.09
N GLN A 48 -13.33 -6.73 14.75
CA GLN A 48 -13.74 -8.01 14.17
C GLN A 48 -13.05 -8.27 12.83
N ILE A 49 -13.04 -7.28 11.94
CA ILE A 49 -12.36 -7.38 10.64
C ILE A 49 -10.86 -7.59 10.82
N ALA A 50 -10.22 -6.83 11.70
CA ALA A 50 -8.79 -6.95 11.98
C ALA A 50 -8.44 -8.33 12.55
N LYS A 51 -9.27 -8.88 13.44
CA LYS A 51 -9.10 -10.22 14.02
C LYS A 51 -9.23 -11.31 12.95
N GLU A 52 -10.24 -11.22 12.07
CA GLU A 52 -10.41 -12.13 10.94
C GLU A 52 -9.21 -12.04 9.96
N ALA A 53 -8.75 -10.83 9.64
CA ALA A 53 -7.61 -10.62 8.75
C ALA A 53 -6.30 -11.17 9.34
N PHE A 54 -6.07 -10.94 10.64
CA PHE A 54 -4.91 -11.48 11.35
C PHE A 54 -4.89 -13.01 11.37
N GLY A 55 -6.07 -13.65 11.34
CA GLY A 55 -6.23 -15.09 11.22
C GLY A 55 -5.89 -15.67 9.84
N ILE A 56 -5.92 -14.84 8.78
CA ILE A 56 -5.46 -15.23 7.43
C ILE A 56 -3.94 -15.14 7.36
N GLU A 57 -3.38 -13.96 7.64
CA GLU A 57 -1.95 -13.75 7.81
C GLU A 57 -1.71 -12.80 8.97
N SER A 58 -0.78 -13.18 9.85
CA SER A 58 -0.47 -12.46 11.09
C SER A 58 0.38 -11.21 10.87
N PHE A 59 -0.02 -10.35 9.93
CA PHE A 59 0.65 -9.08 9.69
C PHE A 59 0.44 -8.13 10.89
N PRO A 60 1.49 -7.47 11.40
CA PRO A 60 1.38 -6.57 12.55
C PRO A 60 0.44 -5.38 12.31
N CYS A 61 0.19 -5.01 11.05
CA CYS A 61 -0.71 -3.91 10.72
C CYS A 61 -2.16 -4.15 11.17
N PHE A 62 -2.62 -5.41 11.23
CA PHE A 62 -3.98 -5.72 11.70
C PHE A 62 -4.10 -5.56 13.21
N GLN A 63 -3.05 -5.91 13.98
CA GLN A 63 -3.08 -5.71 15.43
C GLN A 63 -2.91 -4.24 15.83
N LYS A 64 -2.05 -3.52 15.12
CA LYS A 64 -1.82 -2.09 15.34
C LYS A 64 -2.87 -1.22 14.66
N PHE A 65 -3.83 -1.79 13.92
CA PHE A 65 -4.82 -1.09 13.10
C PHE A 65 -4.25 -0.10 12.07
N THR A 66 -2.96 -0.23 11.71
CA THR A 66 -2.32 0.67 10.73
C THR A 66 -2.78 0.43 9.30
N PHE A 67 -3.51 -0.66 9.03
CA PHE A 67 -4.22 -0.87 7.76
C PHE A 67 -5.34 0.15 7.50
N LEU A 68 -5.76 0.91 8.53
CA LEU A 68 -6.73 2.00 8.40
C LEU A 68 -6.09 3.37 8.13
N GLN A 69 -4.76 3.42 8.05
CA GLN A 69 -4.06 4.64 7.64
C GLN A 69 -4.05 4.74 6.12
N PHE A 70 -4.61 5.84 5.61
CA PHE A 70 -4.56 6.17 4.18
C PHE A 70 -3.24 6.88 3.89
N TYR A 71 -2.26 6.14 3.38
CA TYR A 71 -0.92 6.67 3.14
C TYR A 71 -0.83 7.42 1.82
N LEU A 72 -1.55 6.99 0.78
CA LEU A 72 -1.44 7.63 -0.53
C LEU A 72 -1.94 9.08 -0.49
N CYS A 73 -2.99 9.36 0.27
CA CYS A 73 -3.55 10.71 0.41
C CYS A 73 -2.61 11.72 1.09
N ARG A 74 -1.56 11.25 1.76
CA ARG A 74 -0.49 12.07 2.36
C ARG A 74 0.66 12.34 1.37
N SER A 75 0.63 11.78 0.17
CA SER A 75 1.62 12.05 -0.87
C SER A 75 1.56 13.52 -1.31
N PRO A 76 2.71 14.21 -1.46
CA PRO A 76 2.76 15.53 -2.08
C PRO A 76 2.18 15.57 -3.51
N LYS A 77 2.07 14.42 -4.17
CA LYS A 77 1.50 14.26 -5.52
C LYS A 77 0.05 13.75 -5.51
N TYR A 78 -0.60 13.64 -4.36
CA TYR A 78 -1.93 13.02 -4.28
C TYR A 78 -2.98 13.69 -5.16
N GLN A 79 -3.01 15.02 -5.17
CA GLN A 79 -3.95 15.77 -6.01
C GLN A 79 -3.75 15.48 -7.50
N LEU A 80 -2.50 15.42 -7.96
CA LEU A 80 -2.16 15.04 -9.33
C LEU A 80 -2.59 13.59 -9.63
N ILE A 81 -2.34 12.66 -8.71
CA ILE A 81 -2.78 11.26 -8.85
C ILE A 81 -4.30 11.19 -9.03
N LEU A 82 -5.05 11.90 -8.19
CA LEU A 82 -6.51 11.93 -8.25
C LEU A 82 -7.01 12.53 -9.58
N GLU A 83 -6.35 13.57 -10.08
CA GLU A 83 -6.65 14.19 -11.38
C GLU A 83 -6.39 13.25 -12.55
N GLU A 84 -5.27 12.50 -12.54
CA GLU A 84 -4.96 11.49 -13.56
C GLU A 84 -6.06 10.42 -13.63
N ILE A 85 -6.57 9.96 -12.49
CA ILE A 85 -7.63 8.94 -12.46
C ILE A 85 -8.97 9.54 -12.91
N LYS A 86 -9.30 10.76 -12.48
CA LYS A 86 -10.50 11.48 -12.94
C LYS A 86 -10.49 11.76 -14.45
N ALA A 87 -9.30 11.88 -15.05
CA ALA A 87 -9.14 11.99 -16.49
C ALA A 87 -9.34 10.66 -17.26
N GLY A 88 -9.65 9.57 -16.55
CA GLY A 88 -9.91 8.26 -17.14
C GLY A 88 -8.67 7.37 -17.26
N ASN A 89 -7.56 7.72 -16.61
CA ASN A 89 -6.38 6.87 -16.61
C ASN A 89 -6.47 5.72 -15.59
N LEU A 90 -5.73 4.64 -15.85
CA LEU A 90 -5.67 3.49 -14.95
C LEU A 90 -4.73 3.73 -13.77
N PHE A 91 -5.21 3.34 -12.59
CA PHE A 91 -4.45 3.26 -11.35
C PHE A 91 -4.30 1.80 -10.90
N LEU A 92 -3.12 1.44 -10.39
CA LEU A 92 -2.85 0.12 -9.83
C LEU A 92 -2.32 0.22 -8.40
N ASP A 93 -3.03 -0.36 -7.44
CA ASP A 93 -2.59 -0.54 -6.06
C ASP A 93 -1.93 -1.92 -5.89
N LEU A 94 -0.68 -1.96 -5.43
CA LEU A 94 0.06 -3.21 -5.25
C LEU A 94 0.06 -3.67 -3.80
N GLY A 95 -0.41 -4.89 -3.56
CA GLY A 95 -0.56 -5.43 -2.20
C GLY A 95 -1.59 -4.64 -1.41
N CYS A 96 -2.80 -4.51 -1.98
CA CYS A 96 -3.80 -3.57 -1.48
C CYS A 96 -4.34 -3.92 -0.08
N GLY A 97 -4.07 -5.13 0.44
CA GLY A 97 -4.62 -5.61 1.71
C GLY A 97 -6.14 -5.60 1.66
N LEU A 98 -6.78 -4.81 2.52
CA LEU A 98 -8.23 -4.67 2.55
C LEU A 98 -8.76 -3.64 1.53
N GLY A 99 -7.89 -3.07 0.68
CA GLY A 99 -8.24 -2.13 -0.38
C GLY A 99 -8.65 -0.75 0.14
N GLN A 100 -8.00 -0.27 1.21
CA GLN A 100 -8.30 1.03 1.82
C GLN A 100 -7.90 2.22 0.94
N GLU A 101 -6.80 2.13 0.19
CA GLU A 101 -6.30 3.24 -0.63
C GLU A 101 -7.23 3.50 -1.82
N ILE A 102 -7.68 2.46 -2.52
CA ILE A 102 -8.64 2.62 -3.63
C ILE A 102 -9.97 3.21 -3.15
N ARG A 103 -10.43 2.88 -1.93
CA ARG A 103 -11.67 3.42 -1.38
C ARG A 103 -11.51 4.83 -0.89
N ARG A 104 -10.33 5.20 -0.40
CA ARG A 104 -9.99 6.60 -0.14
C ARG A 104 -10.01 7.42 -1.44
N LEU A 105 -9.45 6.89 -2.53
CA LEU A 105 -9.52 7.54 -3.84
C LEU A 105 -10.96 7.71 -4.33
N VAL A 106 -11.81 6.68 -4.22
CA VAL A 106 -13.24 6.77 -4.60
C VAL A 106 -13.97 7.81 -3.76
N TYR A 107 -13.74 7.81 -2.45
CA TYR A 107 -14.31 8.79 -1.53
C TYR A 107 -13.90 10.23 -1.91
N ASP A 108 -12.67 10.44 -2.38
CA ASP A 108 -12.18 11.74 -2.88
C ASP A 108 -12.59 12.02 -4.35
N GLY A 109 -13.41 11.14 -4.95
CA GLY A 109 -14.09 11.34 -6.24
C GLY A 109 -13.43 10.66 -7.43
N ALA A 110 -12.53 9.72 -7.24
CA ALA A 110 -11.98 8.91 -8.33
C ALA A 110 -13.05 7.94 -8.90
N PRO A 111 -13.15 7.78 -10.24
CA PRO A 111 -13.99 6.75 -10.84
C PRO A 111 -13.47 5.35 -10.47
N SER A 112 -14.29 4.56 -9.78
CA SER A 112 -13.88 3.25 -9.24
C SER A 112 -13.49 2.24 -10.33
N GLU A 113 -14.08 2.32 -11.52
CA GLU A 113 -13.81 1.47 -12.69
C GLU A 113 -12.39 1.64 -13.24
N ASN A 114 -11.71 2.74 -12.89
CA ASN A 114 -10.33 3.02 -13.28
C ASN A 114 -9.30 2.48 -12.28
N LEU A 115 -9.77 1.95 -11.14
CA LEU A 115 -8.91 1.46 -10.07
C LEU A 115 -8.76 -0.07 -10.18
N ILE A 116 -7.51 -0.51 -10.17
CA ILE A 116 -7.13 -1.91 -10.09
C ILE A 116 -6.41 -2.12 -8.76
N ALA A 117 -6.80 -3.15 -8.03
CA ALA A 117 -6.19 -3.50 -6.75
C ALA A 117 -5.66 -4.93 -6.82
N LEU A 118 -4.35 -5.10 -6.61
CA LEU A 118 -3.69 -6.39 -6.62
C LEU A 118 -3.48 -6.88 -5.19
N GLU A 119 -3.95 -8.09 -4.90
CA GLU A 119 -3.78 -8.74 -3.61
C GLU A 119 -3.51 -10.23 -3.83
N LEU A 120 -2.69 -10.84 -2.99
CA LEU A 120 -2.41 -12.27 -3.08
C LEU A 120 -3.54 -13.10 -2.45
N GLN A 121 -4.14 -12.60 -1.37
CA GLN A 121 -5.10 -13.33 -0.56
C GLN A 121 -6.55 -12.93 -0.83
N GLN A 122 -7.36 -13.84 -1.38
CA GLN A 122 -8.80 -13.61 -1.60
C GLN A 122 -9.53 -13.19 -0.32
N GLY A 123 -9.15 -13.77 0.82
CA GLY A 123 -9.78 -13.44 2.10
C GLY A 123 -9.62 -11.98 2.52
N PHE A 124 -8.53 -11.31 2.13
CA PHE A 124 -8.35 -9.87 2.38
C PHE A 124 -9.27 -9.01 1.52
N VAL A 125 -9.46 -9.40 0.26
CA VAL A 125 -10.42 -8.73 -0.63
C VAL A 125 -11.85 -8.85 -0.05
N ASP A 126 -12.23 -10.04 0.40
CA ASP A 126 -13.56 -10.27 0.97
C ASP A 126 -13.77 -9.50 2.27
N LEU A 127 -12.75 -9.45 3.14
CA LEU A 127 -12.78 -8.63 4.36
C LEU A 127 -12.82 -7.14 4.05
N GLY A 128 -12.17 -6.67 3.00
CA GLY A 128 -12.29 -5.30 2.51
C GLY A 128 -13.74 -4.95 2.16
N TYR A 129 -14.40 -5.80 1.38
CA TYR A 129 -15.83 -5.60 1.08
C TYR A 129 -16.72 -5.60 2.33
N LYS A 130 -16.42 -6.44 3.33
CA LYS A 130 -17.14 -6.42 4.62
C LYS A 130 -16.85 -5.15 5.42
N LEU A 131 -15.60 -4.69 5.45
CA LEU A 131 -15.17 -3.51 6.19
C LEU A 131 -15.91 -2.26 5.67
N PHE A 132 -15.92 -2.10 4.35
CA PHE A 132 -16.39 -0.88 3.69
C PHE A 132 -17.83 -0.96 3.14
N GLN A 133 -18.50 -2.12 3.28
CA GLN A 133 -19.91 -2.33 2.89
C GLN A 133 -20.24 -1.92 1.45
N ASP A 134 -19.38 -2.30 0.51
CA ASP A 134 -19.39 -1.74 -0.84
C ASP A 134 -19.40 -2.75 -1.99
N ARG A 135 -19.67 -4.02 -1.71
CA ARG A 135 -19.67 -5.09 -2.71
C ARG A 135 -20.58 -4.81 -3.92
N GLU A 136 -21.70 -4.15 -3.68
CA GLU A 136 -22.70 -3.88 -4.72
C GLU A 136 -22.42 -2.60 -5.54
N HIS A 137 -21.51 -1.72 -5.09
CA HIS A 137 -21.34 -0.40 -5.71
C HIS A 137 -19.89 -0.04 -6.08
N LEU A 138 -18.88 -0.68 -5.49
CA LEU A 138 -17.49 -0.51 -5.90
C LEU A 138 -17.23 -1.27 -7.21
N LYS A 139 -16.88 -0.54 -8.29
CA LYS A 139 -16.62 -1.13 -9.63
C LYS A 139 -15.14 -1.41 -9.90
N SER A 140 -14.29 -1.28 -8.89
CA SER A 140 -12.84 -1.53 -9.01
C SER A 140 -12.56 -2.99 -9.31
N ASN A 141 -11.50 -3.23 -10.09
CA ASN A 141 -11.07 -4.56 -10.45
C ASN A 141 -10.07 -5.10 -9.43
N PHE A 142 -10.42 -6.16 -8.72
CA PHE A 142 -9.48 -6.87 -7.85
C PHE A 142 -8.80 -8.00 -8.61
N LEU A 143 -7.47 -7.94 -8.67
CA LEU A 143 -6.63 -8.99 -9.24
C LEU A 143 -6.05 -9.83 -8.09
N VAL A 144 -6.65 -11.01 -7.87
CA VAL A 144 -6.21 -11.91 -6.78
C VAL A 144 -5.14 -12.87 -7.27
N GLN A 145 -3.89 -12.43 -7.24
CA GLN A 145 -2.75 -13.16 -7.79
C GLN A 145 -1.41 -12.59 -7.34
N SER A 146 -0.34 -13.33 -7.60
CA SER A 146 1.02 -12.85 -7.40
C SER A 146 1.38 -11.75 -8.39
N PHE A 147 1.94 -10.64 -7.89
CA PHE A 147 2.48 -9.59 -8.75
C PHE A 147 3.55 -10.12 -9.70
N PHE A 148 4.35 -11.11 -9.29
CA PHE A 148 5.48 -11.62 -10.06
C PHE A 148 5.10 -12.67 -11.12
N GLU A 149 3.82 -13.04 -11.21
CA GLU A 149 3.34 -14.00 -12.20
C GLU A 149 2.83 -13.28 -13.46
N ASP A 150 3.19 -13.81 -14.63
CA ASP A 150 2.77 -13.29 -15.95
C ASP A 150 1.43 -13.90 -16.38
N THR A 151 0.37 -13.56 -15.66
CA THR A 151 -1.00 -13.93 -16.04
C THR A 151 -1.53 -13.04 -17.17
N PRO A 152 -2.53 -13.48 -17.95
CA PRO A 152 -3.13 -12.67 -19.00
C PRO A 152 -3.60 -11.30 -18.52
N GLU A 153 -4.13 -11.21 -17.30
CA GLU A 153 -4.58 -9.97 -16.67
C GLU A 153 -3.42 -9.00 -16.45
N ILE A 154 -2.30 -9.45 -15.86
CA ILE A 154 -1.13 -8.57 -15.61
C ILE A 154 -0.43 -8.21 -16.92
N MET A 155 -0.25 -9.18 -17.82
CA MET A 155 0.35 -8.91 -19.13
C MET A 155 -0.51 -7.93 -19.94
N GLY A 156 -1.83 -8.00 -19.78
CA GLY A 156 -2.79 -7.09 -20.38
C GLY A 156 -2.63 -5.63 -19.94
N LEU A 157 -1.96 -5.36 -18.81
CA LEU A 157 -1.69 -4.01 -18.28
C LEU A 157 -0.37 -3.40 -18.75
N ALA A 158 0.48 -4.14 -19.46
CA ALA A 158 1.78 -3.66 -19.91
C ALA A 158 1.66 -2.35 -20.71
N GLY A 159 2.37 -1.31 -20.25
CA GLY A 159 2.37 0.02 -20.87
C GLY A 159 1.05 0.82 -20.77
N LYS A 160 0.08 0.39 -19.93
CA LYS A 160 -1.26 1.02 -19.86
C LYS A 160 -1.54 1.75 -18.55
N VAL A 161 -0.80 1.45 -17.49
CA VAL A 161 -1.06 2.04 -16.17
C VAL A 161 -0.45 3.43 -16.09
N ARG A 162 -1.21 4.43 -15.64
CA ARG A 162 -0.70 5.81 -15.51
C ARG A 162 -0.12 6.08 -14.14
N VAL A 163 -0.73 5.49 -13.11
CA VAL A 163 -0.31 5.63 -11.72
C VAL A 163 -0.22 4.27 -11.05
N ILE A 164 0.89 3.99 -10.39
CA ILE A 164 1.06 2.80 -9.55
C ILE A 164 1.29 3.26 -8.11
N ASN A 165 0.59 2.66 -7.14
CA ASN A 165 0.90 2.78 -5.72
C ASN A 165 1.59 1.49 -5.23
N SER A 166 2.70 1.67 -4.51
CA SER A 166 3.53 0.61 -3.91
C SER A 166 3.74 0.87 -2.42
N GLY A 167 2.66 1.22 -1.71
CA GLY A 167 2.68 1.49 -0.28
C GLY A 167 2.91 0.22 0.54
N MET A 168 3.99 0.16 1.33
CA MET A 168 4.33 -1.00 2.18
C MET A 168 4.36 -2.33 1.41
N PHE A 169 4.67 -2.29 0.11
CA PHE A 169 4.71 -3.45 -0.76
C PHE A 169 6.16 -3.91 -0.98
N MET A 170 6.96 -3.09 -1.66
CA MET A 170 8.36 -3.40 -2.00
C MET A 170 9.22 -3.70 -0.77
N HIS A 171 8.94 -3.06 0.38
CA HIS A 171 9.75 -3.20 1.59
C HIS A 171 9.84 -4.65 2.11
N LEU A 172 9.00 -5.57 1.63
CA LEU A 172 8.94 -6.97 2.02
C LEU A 172 10.15 -7.80 1.55
N TRP A 173 10.95 -7.29 0.61
CA TRP A 173 12.00 -8.07 -0.05
C TRP A 173 13.41 -7.51 0.10
N ASP A 174 14.39 -8.31 -0.31
CA ASP A 174 15.77 -7.88 -0.44
C ASP A 174 15.94 -6.90 -1.60
N TRP A 175 17.14 -6.34 -1.73
CA TRP A 175 17.46 -5.38 -2.78
C TRP A 175 17.13 -5.92 -4.18
N ASP A 176 17.55 -7.15 -4.50
CA ASP A 176 17.40 -7.72 -5.84
C ASP A 176 15.94 -7.95 -6.21
N ALA A 177 15.13 -8.46 -5.28
CA ALA A 177 13.71 -8.63 -5.50
C ALA A 177 12.96 -7.28 -5.52
N GLN A 178 13.40 -6.26 -4.78
CA GLN A 178 12.89 -4.90 -4.92
C GLN A 178 13.20 -4.30 -6.30
N VAL A 179 14.43 -4.47 -6.82
CA VAL A 179 14.79 -4.07 -8.18
C VAL A 179 13.91 -4.79 -9.22
N LYS A 180 13.68 -6.10 -9.06
CA LYS A 180 12.77 -6.86 -9.93
C LYS A 180 11.35 -6.28 -9.89
N ALA A 181 10.83 -5.96 -8.71
CA ALA A 181 9.52 -5.35 -8.55
C ALA A 181 9.45 -3.97 -9.23
N ALA A 182 10.43 -3.11 -9.00
CA ALA A 182 10.51 -1.78 -9.61
C ALA A 182 10.55 -1.84 -11.14
N LYS A 183 11.42 -2.69 -11.72
CA LYS A 183 11.48 -2.90 -13.17
C LYS A 183 10.16 -3.43 -13.75
N ARG A 184 9.46 -4.28 -13.00
CA ARG A 184 8.13 -4.76 -13.41
C ARG A 184 7.09 -3.64 -13.37
N MET A 185 7.08 -2.79 -12.35
CA MET A 185 6.21 -1.60 -12.33
C MET A 185 6.48 -0.68 -13.52
N ILE A 186 7.76 -0.45 -13.86
CA ILE A 186 8.16 0.34 -15.04
C ILE A 186 7.60 -0.25 -16.34
N LYS A 187 7.51 -1.58 -16.47
CA LYS A 187 6.93 -2.28 -17.63
C LYS A 187 5.40 -2.13 -17.70
N LEU A 188 4.71 -2.08 -16.56
CA LEU A 188 3.26 -1.89 -16.51
C LEU A 188 2.86 -0.42 -16.75
N LEU A 189 3.73 0.51 -16.36
CA LEU A 189 3.49 1.94 -16.51
C LEU A 189 3.55 2.38 -17.98
N THR A 190 2.67 3.29 -18.39
CA THR A 190 2.75 3.96 -19.69
C THR A 190 4.10 4.65 -19.90
N ALA A 191 4.52 4.74 -21.16
CA ALA A 191 5.74 5.43 -21.57
C ALA A 191 5.57 6.97 -21.58
N GLU A 192 4.35 7.47 -21.38
CA GLU A 192 4.07 8.90 -21.38
C GLU A 192 4.75 9.64 -20.22
N LYS A 193 5.28 10.83 -20.53
CA LYS A 193 5.82 11.76 -19.54
C LYS A 193 4.78 12.06 -18.46
N GLY A 194 5.23 12.16 -17.22
CA GLY A 194 4.39 12.44 -16.07
C GLY A 194 3.71 11.23 -15.45
N ALA A 195 3.87 10.02 -16.00
CA ALA A 195 3.39 8.80 -15.36
C ALA A 195 4.07 8.61 -13.99
N ILE A 196 3.32 8.11 -13.01
CA ILE A 196 3.70 8.19 -11.58
C ILE A 196 3.80 6.80 -10.98
N ILE A 197 4.90 6.54 -10.27
CA ILE A 197 4.96 5.46 -9.28
C ILE A 197 5.11 6.12 -7.91
N ALA A 198 4.15 5.90 -7.03
CA ALA A 198 4.16 6.39 -5.65
C ALA A 198 4.36 5.22 -4.69
N GLY A 199 4.87 5.49 -3.49
CA GLY A 199 4.94 4.47 -2.46
C GLY A 199 5.29 5.00 -1.09
N LEU A 200 5.25 4.06 -0.14
CA LEU A 200 5.67 4.23 1.23
C LEU A 200 6.57 3.04 1.58
N HIS A 201 7.70 3.28 2.23
CA HIS A 201 8.53 2.23 2.82
C HIS A 201 8.72 2.46 4.30
N PHE A 202 8.74 1.34 5.04
CA PHE A 202 9.41 1.30 6.33
C PHE A 202 10.91 1.51 6.12
N GLY A 203 11.48 2.50 6.80
CA GLY A 203 12.86 2.91 6.68
C GLY A 203 13.58 3.03 8.02
N CYS A 204 14.89 3.23 7.95
CA CYS A 204 15.79 3.42 9.07
C CYS A 204 16.95 4.33 8.62
N PRO A 205 17.56 5.16 9.47
CA PRO A 205 18.73 5.96 9.10
C PRO A 205 19.89 5.12 8.53
N SER A 206 20.06 3.90 9.05
CA SER A 206 21.09 2.94 8.65
C SER A 206 20.51 1.87 7.71
N PRO A 207 20.73 1.98 6.39
CA PRO A 207 20.16 1.04 5.44
C PRO A 207 20.88 -0.31 5.46
N GLY A 208 20.16 -1.38 5.14
CA GLY A 208 20.72 -2.72 5.06
C GLY A 208 19.69 -3.82 5.27
N MET A 209 20.16 -5.07 5.26
CA MET A 209 19.32 -6.22 5.59
C MET A 209 18.77 -6.12 7.01
N TRP A 210 17.47 -6.31 7.15
CA TRP A 210 16.78 -6.14 8.42
C TRP A 210 17.13 -7.26 9.39
N LYS A 211 17.83 -6.92 10.48
CA LYS A 211 18.32 -7.91 11.45
C LYS A 211 17.34 -8.20 12.59
N ALA A 212 16.42 -7.29 12.90
CA ALA A 212 15.36 -7.55 13.89
C ALA A 212 14.50 -8.77 13.47
N VAL A 213 14.38 -8.87 12.14
CA VAL A 213 13.92 -9.90 11.22
C VAL A 213 14.62 -11.27 11.15
N LYS A 214 14.64 -12.18 12.14
CA LYS A 214 15.22 -13.52 11.88
C LYS A 214 14.51 -14.18 10.68
N ASP A 215 15.29 -14.53 9.65
CA ASP A 215 14.87 -15.08 8.35
C ASP A 215 14.04 -14.14 7.45
N SER A 216 14.08 -12.82 7.67
CA SER A 216 13.51 -11.86 6.71
C SER A 216 14.52 -11.46 5.64
N PRO A 217 14.13 -11.51 4.35
CA PRO A 217 14.95 -10.96 3.28
C PRO A 217 14.85 -9.42 3.19
N MET A 218 14.13 -8.71 4.06
CA MET A 218 13.86 -7.29 3.86
C MET A 218 15.12 -6.42 3.88
N PHE A 219 15.35 -5.65 2.81
CA PHE A 219 16.32 -4.55 2.81
C PHE A 219 15.61 -3.27 3.25
N ILE A 220 16.00 -2.74 4.42
CA ILE A 220 15.46 -1.48 4.94
C ILE A 220 16.25 -0.32 4.36
N HIS A 221 15.55 0.69 3.90
CA HIS A 221 16.12 1.84 3.24
C HIS A 221 16.25 3.05 4.16
N ASN A 222 17.19 3.94 3.81
CA ASN A 222 17.05 5.37 4.05
C ASN A 222 16.73 6.05 2.71
N GLN A 223 16.55 7.37 2.69
CA GLN A 223 16.24 8.12 1.47
C GLN A 223 17.29 7.93 0.34
N TYR A 224 18.57 7.78 0.70
CA TYR A 224 19.67 7.69 -0.26
C TYR A 224 19.74 6.30 -0.91
N SER A 225 19.63 5.23 -0.12
CA SER A 225 19.64 3.88 -0.66
C SER A 225 18.39 3.59 -1.48
N LEU A 226 17.22 4.15 -1.10
CA LEU A 226 16.01 4.02 -1.91
C LEU A 226 16.14 4.75 -3.24
N LYS A 227 16.72 5.96 -3.25
CA LYS A 227 17.06 6.65 -4.50
C LYS A 227 18.02 5.83 -5.35
N GLY A 228 19.06 5.24 -4.74
CA GLY A 228 20.02 4.38 -5.45
C GLY A 228 19.36 3.17 -6.13
N LEU A 229 18.35 2.57 -5.50
CA LEU A 229 17.56 1.49 -6.10
C LEU A 229 16.82 1.97 -7.36
N TRP A 230 16.19 3.14 -7.29
CA TRP A 230 15.50 3.73 -8.44
C TRP A 230 16.46 4.17 -9.55
N ASP A 231 17.63 4.70 -9.20
CA ASP A 231 18.68 5.04 -10.17
C ASP A 231 19.21 3.81 -10.90
N GLN A 232 19.41 2.69 -10.19
CA GLN A 232 19.76 1.41 -10.81
C GLN A 232 18.66 0.96 -11.79
N CYS A 233 17.39 1.01 -11.36
CA CYS A 233 16.27 0.61 -12.22
C CYS A 233 16.17 1.50 -13.46
N ALA A 234 16.38 2.80 -13.32
CA ALA A 234 16.41 3.77 -14.42
C ALA A 234 17.47 3.40 -15.46
N HIS A 235 18.70 3.16 -15.00
CA HIS A 235 19.82 2.73 -15.85
C HIS A 235 19.54 1.41 -16.57
N GLU A 236 19.11 0.38 -15.84
CA GLU A 236 18.87 -0.96 -16.40
C GLU A 236 17.68 -1.05 -17.36
N THR A 237 16.75 -0.09 -17.30
CA THR A 237 15.57 -0.04 -18.17
C THR A 237 15.68 1.03 -19.25
N GLY A 238 16.75 1.84 -19.26
CA GLY A 238 16.90 2.96 -20.18
C GLY A 238 15.80 4.02 -20.02
N THR A 239 15.33 4.24 -18.79
CA THR A 239 14.27 5.21 -18.48
C THR A 239 14.80 6.35 -17.60
N SER A 240 14.05 7.47 -17.53
CA SER A 240 14.43 8.65 -16.74
C SER A 240 13.30 9.05 -15.80
N TRP A 241 13.65 9.42 -14.58
CA TRP A 241 12.69 9.68 -13.50
C TRP A 241 13.09 10.88 -12.65
N ASP A 242 12.11 11.71 -12.29
CA ASP A 242 12.20 12.63 -11.16
C ASP A 242 11.81 11.88 -9.89
N PHE A 243 12.81 11.54 -9.09
CA PHE A 243 12.62 10.81 -7.83
C PHE A 243 12.64 11.77 -6.64
N GLN A 244 11.56 11.75 -5.85
CA GLN A 244 11.41 12.54 -4.64
C GLN A 244 11.08 11.62 -3.46
N CYS A 245 11.64 11.92 -2.29
CA CYS A 245 11.40 11.18 -1.06
C CYS A 245 11.29 12.14 0.13
N VAL A 246 10.17 12.08 0.83
CA VAL A 246 9.92 12.75 2.12
C VAL A 246 10.18 11.73 3.23
N VAL A 247 10.99 12.13 4.20
CA VAL A 247 11.32 11.30 5.35
C VAL A 247 10.58 11.79 6.57
N GLU A 248 9.77 10.92 7.14
CA GLU A 248 8.95 11.18 8.31
C GLU A 248 9.37 10.21 9.42
N LYS A 249 9.28 10.63 10.68
CA LYS A 249 9.38 9.67 11.79
C LYS A 249 8.17 8.75 11.73
N SER A 250 8.39 7.47 11.96
CA SER A 250 7.30 6.51 12.10
C SER A 250 6.96 6.37 13.58
N GLU A 251 5.77 6.78 13.99
CA GLU A 251 5.29 6.63 15.37
C GLU A 251 4.80 5.21 15.65
N ASP A 252 4.20 4.53 14.66
CA ASP A 252 3.58 3.20 14.84
C ASP A 252 4.58 2.04 15.00
N TRP A 253 5.86 2.27 14.68
CA TRP A 253 6.88 1.24 14.56
C TRP A 253 8.11 1.48 15.47
N GLN A 254 8.03 2.43 16.41
CA GLN A 254 9.14 2.75 17.32
C GLN A 254 9.46 1.63 18.32
N ASP A 255 8.49 0.75 18.59
CA ASP A 255 8.66 -0.45 19.39
C ASP A 255 9.53 -1.52 18.69
N LEU A 256 9.54 -1.51 17.35
CA LEU A 256 10.40 -2.39 16.55
C LEU A 256 11.77 -1.76 16.29
N ASP A 257 11.81 -0.47 16.00
CA ASP A 257 13.04 0.29 15.79
C ASP A 257 12.82 1.74 16.29
N PRO A 258 13.51 2.19 17.36
CA PRO A 258 13.38 3.56 17.88
C PRO A 258 13.69 4.65 16.85
N GLU A 259 14.44 4.32 15.79
CA GLU A 259 14.77 5.21 14.68
C GLU A 259 13.92 4.92 13.44
N ALA A 260 12.80 4.20 13.56
CA ALA A 260 11.88 3.88 12.48
C ALA A 260 11.45 5.13 11.70
N LEU A 261 11.54 5.04 10.38
CA LEU A 261 11.15 6.08 9.43
C LEU A 261 10.03 5.59 8.52
N ASN A 262 9.22 6.54 8.07
CA ASN A 262 8.32 6.42 6.93
C ASN A 262 8.97 7.16 5.76
N LEU A 263 9.37 6.42 4.72
CA LEU A 263 9.91 6.97 3.49
C LEU A 263 8.79 7.06 2.47
N ARG A 264 8.24 8.25 2.27
CA ARG A 264 7.17 8.52 1.31
C ARG A 264 7.77 9.06 0.03
N TRP A 265 7.59 8.35 -1.08
CA TRP A 265 8.33 8.66 -2.29
C TRP A 265 7.46 8.62 -3.54
N THR A 266 7.95 9.31 -4.57
CA THR A 266 7.39 9.29 -5.92
C THR A 266 8.50 9.25 -6.95
N ALA A 267 8.35 8.42 -7.98
CA ALA A 267 9.14 8.45 -9.20
C ALA A 267 8.21 8.89 -10.35
N VAL A 268 8.48 10.05 -10.94
CA VAL A 268 7.70 10.60 -12.05
C VAL A 268 8.50 10.47 -13.34
N ARG A 269 7.92 9.85 -14.37
CA ARG A 269 8.60 9.63 -15.66
C ARG A 269 8.89 10.96 -16.37
N LEU A 270 10.14 11.14 -16.84
CA LEU A 270 10.62 12.34 -17.53
C LEU A 270 10.45 12.30 -19.05
#